data_AF-A0A7C6DQC9-F1
#
_entry.id   AF-A0A7C6DQC9-F1
#
_cell.length_a   1.000
_cell.length_b   1.000
_cell.length_c   1.000
_cell.angle_alpha   90.00
_cell.angle_beta   90.00
_cell.angle_gamma   90.00
#
_symmetry.space_group_name_H-M   'P 1'
#
loop_
_entity.id
_entity.type
_entity.pdbx_description
1 polymer ?
#
loop_
_entity_poly.entity_id
_entity_poly.type
_entity_poly.pdbx_seq_one_letter_code
_entity_poly.pdbx_strand_id
1 'polypeptide(L)'
;MDPQHSGRGLRTKRADQRRSLPTTLLRRVEQTLREALPWRPGQLKLGPASPGQPRSPSLSPADEDGLRSLPGGQVAETRISISVDGSRLRLVQTARRRVVGWGCVELPEGAISGGTMADSQILGTALDRVFSAKQLPRKRTRIAIPAVGSAMKVLPVPWLEDEELQQAVSDEATRLLGYSEADSYLWWQEVPGRRRDRRVFVLTCPREPVVVMIEACELARVELEDMDLGILSAARCANQRDAIVASVEGACVEAVAIANDLPVYARSVLASPPTREAAEDLLPAEISLCIAAVEEQRTAARDGVPPPIYLCGSAARSQALAERVRIRSGRRPSVIAPPLFVPSDLPAAEYAAALGMAIKEPQQD
;
A
#
# COMPACT_ATOMS: atom_id res chain seq x y z
N MET A 1 36.67 24.93 -52.40
CA MET A 1 35.77 25.95 -51.82
C MET A 1 34.82 25.22 -50.90
N ASP A 2 34.96 25.46 -49.61
CA ASP A 2 34.38 24.67 -48.53
C ASP A 2 33.80 25.68 -47.52
N PRO A 3 32.51 25.64 -47.15
CA PRO A 3 32.01 26.43 -46.06
C PRO A 3 31.71 25.53 -44.85
N GLN A 4 32.56 25.72 -43.85
CA GLN A 4 32.36 25.40 -42.45
C GLN A 4 31.00 25.92 -41.95
N HIS A 5 30.23 25.13 -41.20
CA HIS A 5 29.31 25.63 -40.18
C HIS A 5 29.34 24.72 -38.95
N SER A 6 29.82 25.31 -37.86
CA SER A 6 30.01 24.77 -36.53
C SER A 6 28.71 24.70 -35.75
N GLY A 7 28.36 23.52 -35.22
CA GLY A 7 27.25 23.33 -34.28
C GLY A 7 27.75 22.73 -32.97
N ARG A 8 28.01 23.57 -31.96
CA ARG A 8 28.27 23.16 -30.58
C ARG A 8 26.99 22.59 -29.96
N GLY A 9 26.91 21.26 -29.86
CA GLY A 9 25.90 20.58 -29.06
C GLY A 9 26.29 20.53 -27.58
N LEU A 10 25.52 21.22 -26.74
CA LEU A 10 25.53 21.10 -25.28
C LEU A 10 25.14 19.67 -24.87
N ARG A 11 26.13 18.82 -24.60
CA ARG A 11 25.95 17.58 -23.85
C ARG A 11 25.77 17.93 -22.37
N THR A 12 24.53 17.94 -21.90
CA THR A 12 24.21 17.94 -20.47
C THR A 12 24.71 16.64 -19.84
N LYS A 13 25.80 16.74 -19.08
CA LYS A 13 26.26 15.71 -18.16
C LYS A 13 25.24 15.60 -17.01
N ARG A 14 24.23 14.73 -17.14
CA ARG A 14 23.56 14.17 -15.95
C ARG A 14 24.51 13.14 -15.37
N ALA A 15 25.22 13.56 -14.32
CA ALA A 15 26.10 12.70 -13.56
C ALA A 15 25.26 11.63 -12.86
N ASP A 16 25.51 10.40 -13.28
CA ASP A 16 25.08 9.14 -12.66
C ASP A 16 25.80 9.03 -11.30
N GLN A 17 25.34 9.77 -10.29
CA GLN A 17 25.72 9.56 -8.90
C GLN A 17 24.76 8.55 -8.29
N ARG A 18 24.97 7.26 -8.60
CA ARG A 18 24.48 6.16 -7.78
C ARG A 18 25.11 6.29 -6.39
N ARG A 19 24.43 6.98 -5.47
CA ARG A 19 24.82 7.01 -4.06
C ARG A 19 24.59 5.60 -3.52
N SER A 20 25.66 4.85 -3.31
CA SER A 20 25.61 3.63 -2.52
C SER A 20 25.14 3.99 -1.11
N LEU A 21 24.00 3.47 -0.69
CA LEU A 21 23.50 3.67 0.66
C LEU A 21 24.54 3.17 1.68
N PRO A 22 24.65 3.84 2.85
CA PRO A 22 25.47 3.32 3.94
C PRO A 22 25.06 1.87 4.26
N THR A 23 26.03 0.98 4.51
CA THR A 23 25.79 -0.45 4.75
C THR A 23 24.80 -0.72 5.90
N THR A 24 24.75 0.17 6.89
CA THR A 24 23.79 0.13 8.00
C THR A 24 22.35 0.39 7.55
N LEU A 25 22.18 1.27 6.57
CA LEU A 25 20.89 1.64 5.99
C LEU A 25 20.38 0.53 5.10
N LEU A 26 21.25 -0.09 4.28
CA LEU A 26 20.92 -1.29 3.50
C LEU A 26 20.48 -2.45 4.39
N ARG A 27 21.22 -2.72 5.48
CA ARG A 27 20.83 -3.76 6.45
C ARG A 27 19.49 -3.47 7.08
N ARG A 28 19.20 -2.20 7.41
CA ARG A 28 17.91 -1.79 7.96
C ARG A 28 16.79 -1.91 6.94
N VAL A 29 17.03 -1.57 5.67
CA VAL A 29 16.06 -1.77 4.58
C VAL A 29 15.77 -3.25 4.38
N GLU A 30 16.80 -4.09 4.28
CA GLU A 30 16.66 -5.54 4.11
C GLU A 30 15.97 -6.18 5.31
N GLN A 31 16.28 -5.72 6.52
CA GLN A 31 15.63 -6.15 7.74
C GLN A 31 14.15 -5.73 7.75
N THR A 32 13.84 -4.44 7.55
CA THR A 32 12.45 -3.95 7.49
C THR A 32 11.65 -4.66 6.40
N LEU A 33 12.22 -4.94 5.23
CA LEU A 33 11.52 -5.67 4.16
C LEU A 33 11.33 -7.15 4.48
N ARG A 34 12.31 -7.81 5.11
CA ARG A 34 12.16 -9.21 5.59
C ARG A 34 11.06 -9.31 6.66
N GLU A 35 11.00 -8.34 7.55
CA GLU A 35 10.07 -8.28 8.69
C GLU A 35 8.67 -7.76 8.31
N ALA A 36 8.58 -7.00 7.21
CA ALA A 36 7.38 -6.27 6.82
C ALA A 36 6.17 -7.12 6.45
N LEU A 37 6.26 -8.42 6.16
CA LEU A 37 5.12 -9.06 5.47
C LEU A 37 4.74 -10.49 5.86
N PRO A 38 4.70 -10.93 7.13
CA PRO A 38 3.89 -12.11 7.46
C PRO A 38 2.41 -11.77 7.29
N TRP A 39 1.91 -11.86 6.07
CA TRP A 39 0.49 -11.77 5.76
C TRP A 39 -0.20 -12.99 6.40
N ARG A 40 -0.82 -12.77 7.57
CA ARG A 40 -1.63 -13.77 8.30
C ARG A 40 -3.05 -13.26 8.52
N PRO A 41 -3.95 -13.34 7.54
CA PRO A 41 -5.35 -13.08 7.80
C PRO A 41 -5.94 -14.22 8.63
N GLY A 42 -6.85 -13.88 9.55
CA GLY A 42 -7.62 -14.87 10.31
C GLY A 42 -7.11 -15.27 11.70
N GLN A 43 -6.05 -14.67 12.26
CA GLN A 43 -5.68 -14.91 13.68
C GLN A 43 -6.48 -14.09 14.71
N LEU A 44 -7.35 -13.18 14.26
CA LEU A 44 -8.22 -12.43 15.17
C LEU A 44 -9.53 -13.19 15.42
N LYS A 45 -9.57 -13.98 16.51
CA LYS A 45 -10.83 -14.37 17.15
C LYS A 45 -11.45 -13.12 17.79
N LEU A 46 -12.25 -12.38 17.02
CA LEU A 46 -13.14 -11.35 17.56
C LEU A 46 -14.52 -11.99 17.79
N GLY A 47 -15.06 -11.81 18.99
CA GLY A 47 -16.44 -12.19 19.31
C GLY A 47 -17.45 -11.42 18.43
N PRO A 48 -18.71 -11.87 18.37
CA PRO A 48 -19.69 -11.32 17.43
C PRO A 48 -19.91 -9.82 17.67
N ALA A 49 -19.64 -9.01 16.64
CA ALA A 49 -20.03 -7.62 16.62
C ALA A 49 -21.56 -7.52 16.55
N SER A 50 -22.16 -6.74 17.44
CA SER A 50 -23.61 -6.47 17.43
C SER A 50 -23.98 -5.60 16.22
N PRO A 51 -25.08 -5.88 15.51
CA PRO A 51 -25.51 -5.09 14.36
C PRO A 51 -26.15 -3.77 14.80
N GLY A 52 -25.39 -2.69 14.78
CA GLY A 52 -25.91 -1.32 14.83
C GLY A 52 -26.14 -0.81 13.41
N GLN A 53 -27.38 -0.42 13.07
CA GLN A 53 -27.71 0.23 11.80
C GLN A 53 -26.95 1.56 11.64
N PRO A 54 -26.29 1.83 10.50
CA PRO A 54 -25.70 3.13 10.25
C PRO A 54 -26.77 4.17 9.87
N ARG A 55 -26.84 5.26 10.64
CA ARG A 55 -27.53 6.50 10.23
C ARG A 55 -26.64 7.24 9.23
N SER A 56 -27.22 7.75 8.15
CA SER A 56 -26.54 8.59 7.17
C SER A 56 -26.09 9.92 7.78
N PRO A 57 -24.80 10.29 7.71
CA PRO A 57 -24.38 11.64 8.07
C PRO A 57 -24.44 12.57 6.85
N SER A 58 -25.07 13.71 7.03
CA SER A 58 -25.00 14.88 6.14
C SER A 58 -23.58 15.46 6.17
N LEU A 59 -22.99 15.64 4.99
CA LEU A 59 -21.65 16.21 4.81
C LEU A 59 -21.68 17.73 5.04
N SER A 60 -20.81 18.23 5.91
CA SER A 60 -20.54 19.65 6.15
C SER A 60 -19.25 20.07 5.44
N PRO A 61 -19.16 21.29 4.87
CA PRO A 61 -17.96 21.78 4.22
C PRO A 61 -16.94 22.31 5.26
N ALA A 62 -15.94 21.49 5.58
CA ALA A 62 -14.74 21.92 6.32
C ALA A 62 -13.58 20.97 5.97
N ASP A 63 -13.23 20.90 4.68
CA ASP A 63 -12.21 20.00 4.15
C ASP A 63 -10.83 20.66 3.95
N GLU A 64 -10.65 21.95 4.30
CA GLU A 64 -9.38 22.67 4.07
C GLU A 64 -8.45 22.73 5.30
N ASP A 65 -8.92 22.33 6.49
CA ASP A 65 -8.13 22.35 7.74
C ASP A 65 -8.12 20.97 8.45
N GLY A 66 -8.36 19.90 7.69
CA GLY A 66 -8.87 18.56 8.06
C GLY A 66 -8.13 17.70 9.10
N LEU A 67 -7.23 18.27 9.89
CA LEU A 67 -6.67 17.63 11.08
C LEU A 67 -7.55 17.95 12.29
N ARG A 68 -8.57 17.12 12.55
CA ARG A 68 -9.21 17.08 13.86
C ARG A 68 -8.12 16.98 14.93
N SER A 69 -8.23 17.80 15.98
CA SER A 69 -7.22 17.94 17.03
C SER A 69 -6.71 16.56 17.48
N LEU A 70 -5.52 16.19 17.01
CA LEU A 70 -4.82 15.02 17.50
C LEU A 70 -4.50 15.33 18.97
N PRO A 71 -4.90 14.51 19.93
CA PRO A 71 -4.61 14.79 21.33
C PRO A 71 -3.09 14.91 21.50
N GLY A 72 -2.61 16.14 21.75
CA GLY A 72 -1.18 16.48 21.87
C GLY A 72 -0.52 15.97 23.16
N GLY A 73 -1.09 14.94 23.78
CA GLY A 73 -0.55 14.32 24.98
C GLY A 73 0.12 12.99 24.66
N GLN A 74 1.26 12.72 25.29
CA GLN A 74 1.85 11.39 25.35
C GLN A 74 0.89 10.44 26.08
N VAL A 75 -0.07 9.86 25.36
CA VAL A 75 -0.71 8.62 25.81
C VAL A 75 0.36 7.55 25.65
N ALA A 76 0.78 6.94 26.77
CA ALA A 76 2.04 6.20 26.92
C ALA A 76 2.30 5.03 25.93
N GLU A 77 1.40 4.73 25.00
CA GLU A 77 1.52 3.63 24.02
C GLU A 77 0.86 3.96 22.66
N THR A 78 0.96 5.20 22.16
CA THR A 78 0.45 5.52 20.83
C THR A 78 1.40 5.07 19.72
N ARG A 79 0.84 4.58 18.62
CA ARG A 79 1.54 4.35 17.34
C ARG A 79 1.02 5.29 16.27
N ILE A 80 1.89 5.67 15.35
CA ILE A 80 1.54 6.46 14.17
C ILE A 80 1.57 5.55 12.95
N SER A 81 0.50 5.57 12.18
CA SER A 81 0.41 4.86 10.92
C SER A 81 0.14 5.87 9.82
N ILE A 82 0.95 5.82 8.76
CA ILE A 82 0.91 6.75 7.65
C ILE A 82 0.64 5.96 6.38
N SER A 83 -0.11 6.52 5.45
CA SER A 83 -0.07 6.13 4.04
C SER A 83 0.30 7.32 3.17
N VAL A 84 1.14 7.06 2.17
CA VAL A 84 1.52 8.02 1.13
C VAL A 84 0.80 7.59 -0.13
N ASP A 85 -0.18 8.38 -0.54
CA ASP A 85 -1.17 8.01 -1.54
C ASP A 85 -1.37 9.20 -2.50
N GLY A 86 -0.96 9.07 -3.77
CA GLY A 86 -1.10 10.16 -4.74
C GLY A 86 -0.34 11.40 -4.27
N SER A 87 -0.99 12.56 -4.14
CA SER A 87 -0.40 13.80 -3.60
C SER A 87 -0.61 13.97 -2.10
N ARG A 88 -0.98 12.92 -1.35
CA ARG A 88 -1.44 13.06 0.03
C ARG A 88 -0.68 12.17 1.00
N LEU A 89 -0.55 12.68 2.21
CA LEU A 89 -0.13 11.94 3.39
C LEU A 89 -1.33 11.80 4.31
N ARG A 90 -1.78 10.57 4.55
CA ARG A 90 -2.85 10.25 5.50
C ARG A 90 -2.23 9.66 6.74
N LEU A 91 -2.67 10.12 7.91
CA LEU A 91 -2.16 9.67 9.19
C LEU A 91 -3.30 9.20 10.10
N VAL A 92 -3.00 8.14 10.85
CA VAL A 92 -3.87 7.59 11.89
C VAL A 92 -3.01 7.36 13.13
N GLN A 93 -3.44 7.92 14.25
CA GLN A 93 -2.88 7.66 15.57
C GLN A 93 -3.75 6.62 16.28
N THR A 94 -3.12 5.56 16.75
CA THR A 94 -3.81 4.50 17.49
C THR A 94 -3.23 4.30 18.88
N ALA A 95 -4.09 3.99 19.85
CA ALA A 95 -3.72 3.54 21.19
C ALA A 95 -4.60 2.35 21.56
N ARG A 96 -4.01 1.23 22.01
CA ARG A 96 -4.74 0.02 22.45
C ARG A 96 -5.84 -0.43 21.47
N ARG A 97 -5.51 -0.50 20.17
CA ARG A 97 -6.44 -0.87 19.08
C ARG A 97 -7.64 0.07 18.90
N ARG A 98 -7.52 1.33 19.32
CA ARG A 98 -8.50 2.39 19.07
C ARG A 98 -7.85 3.53 18.32
N VAL A 99 -8.54 4.06 17.30
CA VAL A 99 -8.13 5.32 16.67
C VAL A 99 -8.44 6.45 17.65
N VAL A 100 -7.40 7.20 18.01
CA VAL A 100 -7.48 8.37 18.88
C VAL A 100 -7.26 9.68 18.12
N GLY A 101 -6.83 9.60 16.86
CA GLY A 101 -6.67 10.75 15.99
C GLY A 101 -6.37 10.35 14.54
N TRP A 102 -6.69 11.23 13.59
CA TRP A 102 -6.40 11.06 12.17
C TRP A 102 -6.28 12.41 11.47
N GLY A 103 -5.71 12.43 10.27
CA GLY A 103 -5.65 13.63 9.44
C GLY A 103 -5.09 13.36 8.06
N CYS A 104 -5.20 14.36 7.19
CA CYS A 104 -4.68 14.32 5.84
C CYS A 104 -3.92 15.61 5.56
N VAL A 105 -2.80 15.51 4.84
CA VAL A 105 -1.95 16.63 4.45
C VAL A 105 -1.62 16.48 2.98
N GLU A 106 -1.77 17.56 2.21
CA GLU A 106 -1.29 17.61 0.83
C GLU A 106 0.24 17.69 0.84
N LEU A 107 0.86 16.86 0.00
CA LEU A 107 2.30 16.84 -0.22
C LEU A 107 2.69 17.98 -1.16
N PRO A 108 3.87 18.60 -0.94
CA PRO A 108 4.38 19.59 -1.87
C PRO A 108 4.60 18.99 -3.27
N GLU A 109 4.53 19.84 -4.29
CA GLU A 109 4.90 19.46 -5.65
C GLU A 109 6.32 18.89 -5.70
N GLY A 110 6.53 17.85 -6.50
CA GLY A 110 7.81 17.16 -6.62
C GLY A 110 8.05 16.06 -5.58
N ALA A 111 7.26 15.99 -4.50
CA ALA A 111 7.33 14.86 -3.55
C ALA A 111 7.01 13.52 -4.23
N ILE A 112 6.05 13.55 -5.17
CA ILE A 112 5.52 12.41 -5.89
C ILE A 112 5.56 12.72 -7.39
N SER A 113 6.09 11.80 -8.18
CA SER A 113 6.17 11.91 -9.64
C SER A 113 5.80 10.57 -10.27
N GLY A 114 4.88 10.58 -11.23
CA GLY A 114 4.42 9.33 -11.87
C GLY A 114 3.87 8.30 -10.88
N GLY A 115 3.22 8.74 -9.80
CA GLY A 115 2.67 7.86 -8.77
C GLY A 115 3.71 7.23 -7.83
N THR A 116 5.00 7.53 -8.00
CA THR A 116 6.07 7.09 -7.10
C THR A 116 6.68 8.25 -6.34
N MET A 117 7.28 7.96 -5.19
CA MET A 117 8.01 8.93 -4.38
C MET A 117 9.31 9.32 -5.06
N ALA A 118 9.54 10.63 -5.20
CA ALA A 118 10.59 11.15 -6.08
C ALA A 118 11.69 11.92 -5.34
N ASP A 119 11.39 12.55 -4.20
CA ASP A 119 12.36 13.41 -3.50
C ASP A 119 12.27 13.23 -1.97
N SER A 120 13.35 12.68 -1.38
CA SER A 120 13.43 12.41 0.06
C SER A 120 13.52 13.68 0.90
N GLN A 121 14.05 14.78 0.38
CA GLN A 121 14.14 16.06 1.09
C GLN A 121 12.78 16.74 1.20
N ILE A 122 12.02 16.76 0.09
CA ILE A 122 10.67 17.31 0.07
C ILE A 122 9.76 16.49 1.00
N LEU A 123 9.79 15.16 0.88
CA LEU A 123 9.01 14.27 1.75
C LEU A 123 9.43 14.37 3.21
N GLY A 124 10.73 14.40 3.51
CA GLY A 124 11.25 14.52 4.87
C GLY A 124 10.86 15.85 5.53
N THR A 125 10.90 16.95 4.77
CA THR A 125 10.44 18.26 5.25
C THR A 125 8.93 18.26 5.53
N ALA A 126 8.14 17.64 4.65
CA ALA A 126 6.70 17.51 4.85
C ALA A 126 6.38 16.67 6.09
N LEU A 127 7.04 15.53 6.26
CA LEU A 127 6.93 14.69 7.46
C LEU A 127 7.32 15.48 8.72
N ASP A 128 8.47 16.14 8.73
CA ASP A 128 8.94 16.89 9.89
C ASP A 128 7.96 17.98 10.30
N ARG A 129 7.44 18.73 9.31
CA ARG A 129 6.45 19.78 9.53
C ARG A 129 5.18 19.21 10.17
N VAL A 130 4.66 18.09 9.67
CA VAL A 130 3.44 17.47 10.19
C VAL A 130 3.64 16.96 11.61
N PHE A 131 4.74 16.24 11.86
CA PHE A 131 5.05 15.71 13.20
C PHE A 131 5.28 16.84 14.21
N SER A 132 6.02 17.89 13.85
CA SER A 132 6.26 19.06 14.70
C SER A 132 4.97 19.83 14.99
N ALA A 133 4.23 20.21 13.96
CA ALA A 133 3.02 21.03 14.10
C ALA A 133 1.93 20.36 14.94
N LYS A 134 1.87 19.02 14.90
CA LYS A 134 0.88 18.23 15.64
C LYS A 134 1.44 17.53 16.87
N GLN A 135 2.71 17.79 17.21
CA GLN A 135 3.40 17.21 18.36
C GLN A 135 3.29 15.69 18.40
N LEU A 136 3.38 15.05 17.23
CA LEU A 136 3.23 13.61 17.10
C LEU A 136 4.47 12.89 17.63
N PRO A 137 4.30 11.74 18.30
CA PRO A 137 5.43 10.91 18.68
C PRO A 137 6.12 10.42 17.41
N ARG A 138 7.42 10.65 17.32
CA ARG A 138 8.25 10.20 16.18
C ARG A 138 8.67 8.74 16.26
N LYS A 139 8.39 8.07 17.38
CA LYS A 139 8.68 6.65 17.59
C LYS A 139 7.55 5.78 17.11
N ARG A 140 7.84 4.53 16.75
CA ARG A 140 6.82 3.52 16.40
C ARG A 140 5.93 3.96 15.24
N THR A 141 6.57 4.50 14.20
CA THR A 141 5.87 4.95 13.00
C THR A 141 5.88 3.85 11.96
N ARG A 142 4.73 3.58 11.37
CA ARG A 142 4.58 2.59 10.31
C ARG A 142 4.05 3.25 9.06
N ILE A 143 4.59 2.89 7.90
CA ILE A 143 4.29 3.61 6.65
C ILE A 143 3.83 2.64 5.58
N ALA A 144 2.71 2.95 4.95
CA ALA A 144 2.27 2.36 3.69
C ALA A 144 2.74 3.25 2.54
N ILE A 145 3.41 2.65 1.55
CA ILE A 145 3.88 3.33 0.33
C ILE A 145 3.10 2.86 -0.90
N PRO A 146 3.04 3.63 -1.99
CA PRO A 146 2.42 3.18 -3.23
C PRO A 146 3.05 1.88 -3.75
N ALA A 147 2.24 1.03 -4.38
CA ALA A 147 2.64 -0.23 -5.00
C ALA A 147 3.08 -0.06 -6.47
N VAL A 148 3.33 1.17 -6.93
CA VAL A 148 3.73 1.46 -8.31
C VAL A 148 5.04 0.75 -8.66
N GLY A 149 5.01 -0.08 -9.70
CA GLY A 149 6.15 -0.87 -10.14
C GLY A 149 6.40 -2.15 -9.34
N SER A 150 5.62 -2.41 -8.29
CA SER A 150 5.66 -3.67 -7.56
C SER A 150 4.84 -4.74 -8.27
N ALA A 151 5.28 -5.99 -8.19
CA ALA A 151 4.55 -7.14 -8.71
C ALA A 151 4.50 -8.25 -7.66
N MET A 152 3.40 -9.01 -7.63
CA MET A 152 3.28 -10.12 -6.69
C MET A 152 2.56 -11.31 -7.30
N LYS A 153 2.95 -12.51 -6.88
CA LYS A 153 2.36 -13.75 -7.37
C LYS A 153 2.58 -14.89 -6.39
N VAL A 154 1.65 -15.84 -6.34
CA VAL A 154 1.86 -17.14 -5.71
C VAL A 154 2.46 -18.10 -6.75
N LEU A 155 3.63 -18.64 -6.46
CA LEU A 155 4.39 -19.50 -7.35
C LEU A 155 4.45 -20.92 -6.76
N PRO A 156 4.18 -21.96 -7.57
CA PRO A 156 4.56 -23.31 -7.19
C PRO A 156 6.09 -23.42 -7.26
N VAL A 157 6.68 -24.02 -6.24
CA VAL A 157 8.12 -24.28 -6.18
C VAL A 157 8.35 -25.75 -5.83
N PRO A 158 9.39 -26.39 -6.37
CA PRO A 158 9.75 -27.75 -5.97
C PRO A 158 10.16 -27.78 -4.49
N TRP A 159 10.12 -28.98 -3.91
CA TRP A 159 10.70 -29.21 -2.59
C TRP A 159 12.22 -29.16 -2.71
N LEU A 160 12.81 -28.10 -2.15
CA LEU A 160 14.24 -27.79 -2.14
C LEU A 160 14.64 -27.38 -0.73
N GLU A 161 15.93 -27.53 -0.41
CA GLU A 161 16.52 -26.94 0.80
C GLU A 161 16.51 -25.41 0.69
N ASP A 162 16.64 -24.69 1.82
CA ASP A 162 16.36 -23.25 1.88
C ASP A 162 17.23 -22.39 0.94
N GLU A 163 18.52 -22.72 0.79
CA GLU A 163 19.43 -22.00 -0.12
C GLU A 163 19.04 -22.20 -1.59
N GLU A 164 18.76 -23.45 -1.99
CA GLU A 164 18.33 -23.81 -3.34
C GLU A 164 16.95 -23.21 -3.66
N LEU A 165 16.07 -23.16 -2.66
CA LEU A 165 14.77 -22.54 -2.76
C LEU A 165 14.90 -21.04 -3.01
N GLN A 166 15.75 -20.31 -2.27
CA GLN A 166 15.93 -18.88 -2.47
C GLN A 166 16.36 -18.58 -3.91
N GLN A 167 17.27 -19.39 -4.47
CA GLN A 167 17.68 -19.26 -5.87
C GLN A 167 16.52 -19.55 -6.82
N ALA A 168 15.79 -20.65 -6.62
CA ALA A 168 14.63 -21.02 -7.45
C ALA A 168 13.54 -19.93 -7.45
N VAL A 169 13.29 -19.29 -6.29
CA VAL A 169 12.36 -18.17 -6.17
C VAL A 169 12.84 -16.95 -6.94
N SER A 170 14.13 -16.62 -6.84
CA SER A 170 14.74 -15.50 -7.57
C SER A 170 14.65 -15.69 -9.09
N ASP A 171 14.97 -16.89 -9.57
CA ASP A 171 14.92 -17.24 -11.00
C ASP A 171 13.48 -17.14 -11.53
N GLU A 172 12.52 -17.67 -10.78
CA GLU A 172 11.12 -17.64 -11.18
C GLU A 172 10.54 -16.21 -11.10
N ALA A 173 10.94 -15.41 -10.11
CA ALA A 173 10.59 -13.99 -10.03
C ALA A 173 11.16 -13.21 -11.22
N THR A 174 12.39 -13.49 -11.63
CA THR A 174 13.02 -12.87 -12.82
C THR A 174 12.21 -13.20 -14.07
N ARG A 175 11.88 -14.49 -14.25
CA ARG A 175 11.17 -14.99 -15.42
C ARG A 175 9.73 -14.50 -15.53
N LEU A 176 9.00 -14.45 -14.41
CA LEU A 176 7.56 -14.17 -14.40
C LEU A 176 7.20 -12.73 -14.05
N LEU A 177 8.02 -12.05 -13.23
CA LEU A 177 7.73 -10.72 -12.70
C LEU A 177 8.69 -9.65 -13.24
N GLY A 178 9.67 -10.04 -14.06
CA GLY A 178 10.70 -9.12 -14.54
C GLY A 178 11.58 -8.58 -13.41
N TYR A 179 11.74 -9.35 -12.34
CA TYR A 179 12.59 -8.99 -11.22
C TYR A 179 14.04 -8.73 -11.67
N SER A 180 14.63 -7.65 -11.16
CA SER A 180 16.04 -7.30 -11.30
C SER A 180 16.56 -6.99 -9.90
N GLU A 181 17.55 -7.74 -9.41
CA GLU A 181 18.16 -7.50 -8.10
C GLU A 181 18.77 -6.10 -8.00
N ALA A 182 19.24 -5.55 -9.11
CA ALA A 182 19.81 -4.20 -9.19
C ALA A 182 18.78 -3.11 -8.92
N ASP A 183 17.52 -3.32 -9.32
CA ASP A 183 16.50 -2.26 -9.35
C ASP A 183 15.31 -2.55 -8.42
N SER A 184 15.19 -3.77 -7.91
CA SER A 184 14.08 -4.21 -7.06
C SER A 184 14.57 -5.01 -5.85
N TYR A 185 13.80 -4.92 -4.78
CA TYR A 185 13.83 -5.86 -3.68
C TYR A 185 12.95 -7.06 -4.03
N LEU A 186 13.39 -8.25 -3.60
CA LEU A 186 12.61 -9.48 -3.64
C LEU A 186 12.28 -9.90 -2.22
N TRP A 187 11.01 -10.15 -1.97
CA TRP A 187 10.54 -10.76 -0.74
C TRP A 187 9.68 -11.97 -1.06
N TRP A 188 9.77 -13.01 -0.24
CA TRP A 188 8.92 -14.17 -0.39
C TRP A 188 8.63 -14.82 0.96
N GLN A 189 7.50 -15.51 1.02
CA GLN A 189 7.15 -16.39 2.13
C GLN A 189 6.51 -17.66 1.61
N GLU A 190 6.67 -18.75 2.34
CA GLU A 190 5.85 -19.93 2.10
C GLU A 190 4.39 -19.65 2.42
N VAL A 191 3.52 -20.22 1.59
CA VAL A 191 2.08 -20.17 1.81
C VAL A 191 1.54 -21.60 1.81
N PRO A 192 0.45 -21.88 2.56
CA PRO A 192 -0.10 -23.24 2.64
C PRO A 192 -0.32 -23.84 1.25
N GLY A 193 0.19 -25.04 1.00
CA GLY A 193 0.10 -25.76 -0.29
C GLY A 193 -1.06 -26.76 -0.37
N ARG A 194 -1.33 -27.28 -1.59
CA ARG A 194 -2.05 -28.56 -1.75
C ARG A 194 -1.02 -29.71 -1.64
N ARG A 195 -1.47 -30.92 -1.27
CA ARG A 195 -0.57 -32.08 -1.06
C ARG A 195 0.39 -32.26 -2.25
N ARG A 196 1.70 -32.23 -1.96
CA ARG A 196 2.88 -32.40 -2.85
C ARG A 196 3.46 -31.14 -3.53
N ASP A 197 2.80 -29.99 -3.49
CA ASP A 197 3.36 -28.74 -4.08
C ASP A 197 3.65 -27.72 -2.99
N ARG A 198 4.93 -27.35 -2.82
CA ARG A 198 5.32 -26.19 -2.01
C ARG A 198 4.92 -24.93 -2.80
N ARG A 199 4.37 -23.94 -2.10
CA ARG A 199 3.95 -22.68 -2.72
C ARG A 199 4.60 -21.53 -1.96
N VAL A 200 5.04 -20.54 -2.70
CA VAL A 200 5.56 -19.30 -2.13
C VAL A 200 4.77 -18.13 -2.67
N PHE A 201 4.44 -17.18 -1.81
CA PHE A 201 4.04 -15.86 -2.25
C PHE A 201 5.31 -15.05 -2.45
N VAL A 202 5.42 -14.42 -3.62
CA VAL A 202 6.56 -13.61 -4.02
C VAL A 202 6.09 -12.18 -4.26
N LEU A 203 6.86 -11.22 -3.78
CA LEU A 203 6.68 -9.80 -3.97
C LEU A 203 7.99 -9.19 -4.48
N THR A 204 7.90 -8.44 -5.55
CA THR A 204 8.95 -7.53 -6.01
C THR A 204 8.53 -6.10 -5.71
N CYS A 205 9.47 -5.26 -5.28
CA CYS A 205 9.23 -3.84 -5.03
C CYS A 205 10.40 -3.03 -5.57
N PRO A 206 10.18 -1.95 -6.34
CA PRO A 206 11.27 -1.07 -6.79
C PRO A 206 12.05 -0.53 -5.60
N ARG A 207 13.39 -0.48 -5.73
CA ARG A 207 14.27 -0.01 -4.64
C ARG A 207 14.08 1.48 -4.35
N GLU A 208 13.98 2.29 -5.40
CA GLU A 208 13.95 3.74 -5.30
C GLU A 208 12.89 4.29 -4.31
N PRO A 209 11.58 3.98 -4.43
CA PRO A 209 10.57 4.50 -3.50
C PRO A 209 10.83 4.09 -2.04
N VAL A 210 11.31 2.87 -1.82
CA VAL A 210 11.68 2.38 -0.48
C VAL A 210 12.79 3.24 0.11
N VAL A 211 13.86 3.48 -0.66
CA VAL A 211 15.01 4.28 -0.23
C VAL A 211 14.60 5.72 0.04
N VAL A 212 13.84 6.33 -0.86
CA VAL A 212 13.33 7.70 -0.72
C VAL A 212 12.54 7.87 0.58
N MET A 213 11.66 6.92 0.92
CA MET A 213 10.87 6.98 2.15
C MET A 213 11.73 6.82 3.42
N ILE A 214 12.72 5.92 3.39
CA ILE A 214 13.62 5.72 4.52
C ILE A 214 14.45 6.98 4.78
N GLU A 215 15.05 7.55 3.72
CA GLU A 215 15.79 8.81 3.83
C GLU A 215 14.89 9.96 4.31
N ALA A 216 13.64 10.05 3.83
CA ALA A 216 12.67 11.04 4.28
C ALA A 216 12.36 10.90 5.78
N CYS A 217 12.19 9.66 6.26
CA CYS A 217 11.99 9.39 7.69
C CYS A 217 13.21 9.81 8.52
N GLU A 218 14.43 9.53 8.05
CA GLU A 218 15.66 9.94 8.74
C GLU A 218 15.82 11.46 8.82
N LEU A 219 15.58 12.17 7.72
CA LEU A 219 15.58 13.63 7.67
C LEU A 219 14.54 14.22 8.64
N ALA A 220 13.37 13.59 8.71
CA ALA A 220 12.32 13.93 9.66
C ALA A 220 12.57 13.37 11.07
N ARG A 221 13.66 12.66 11.36
CA ARG A 221 13.89 11.99 12.65
C ARG A 221 12.70 11.13 13.12
N VAL A 222 11.98 10.55 12.16
CA VAL A 222 10.88 9.61 12.37
C VAL A 222 11.48 8.22 12.41
N GLU A 223 11.27 7.52 13.52
CA GLU A 223 11.67 6.13 13.69
C GLU A 223 10.67 5.23 12.98
N LEU A 224 11.04 4.82 11.76
CA LEU A 224 10.32 3.82 10.99
C LEU A 224 10.45 2.46 11.68
N GLU A 225 9.33 1.94 12.15
CA GLU A 225 9.19 0.60 12.72
C GLU A 225 8.94 -0.42 11.60
N ASP A 226 8.12 -0.06 10.62
CA ASP A 226 7.65 -1.00 9.61
C ASP A 226 7.16 -0.27 8.34
N MET A 227 7.26 -0.94 7.21
CA MET A 227 6.81 -0.44 5.91
C MET A 227 6.01 -1.50 5.15
N ASP A 228 5.00 -1.10 4.39
CA ASP A 228 4.18 -2.02 3.58
C ASP A 228 3.71 -1.32 2.30
N LEU A 229 3.13 -2.08 1.37
CA LEU A 229 2.42 -1.52 0.22
C LEU A 229 1.02 -1.08 0.62
N GLY A 230 0.60 0.10 0.17
CA GLY A 230 -0.68 0.72 0.49
C GLY A 230 -1.86 -0.19 0.18
N ILE A 231 -1.87 -0.82 -0.99
CA ILE A 231 -2.93 -1.74 -1.40
C ILE A 231 -3.02 -3.01 -0.54
N LEU A 232 -1.88 -3.57 -0.11
CA LEU A 232 -1.86 -4.73 0.80
C LEU A 232 -2.31 -4.33 2.20
N SER A 233 -1.89 -3.16 2.64
CA SER A 233 -2.35 -2.58 3.90
C SER A 233 -3.87 -2.34 3.88
N ALA A 234 -4.41 -1.76 2.80
CA ALA A 234 -5.84 -1.57 2.63
C ALA A 234 -6.59 -2.91 2.63
N ALA A 235 -6.03 -3.97 2.04
CA ALA A 235 -6.62 -5.30 2.10
C ALA A 235 -6.64 -5.89 3.51
N ARG A 236 -5.58 -5.65 4.30
CA ARG A 236 -5.56 -6.00 5.73
C ARG A 236 -6.64 -5.26 6.51
N CYS A 237 -6.89 -4.00 6.16
CA CYS A 237 -7.97 -3.21 6.76
C CYS A 237 -9.36 -3.77 6.44
N ALA A 238 -9.58 -4.30 5.24
CA ALA A 238 -10.82 -4.98 4.88
C ALA A 238 -11.03 -6.28 5.67
N ASN A 239 -9.93 -6.94 6.07
CA ASN A 239 -9.92 -8.13 6.92
C ASN A 239 -10.89 -9.23 6.44
N GLN A 240 -10.84 -9.52 5.14
CA GLN A 240 -11.65 -10.55 4.51
C GLN A 240 -10.78 -11.65 3.94
N ARG A 241 -11.28 -12.88 4.07
CA ARG A 241 -10.63 -14.08 3.52
C ARG A 241 -10.61 -14.12 2.01
N ASP A 242 -11.73 -13.73 1.39
CA ASP A 242 -11.83 -13.50 -0.04
C ASP A 242 -12.30 -12.06 -0.23
N ALA A 243 -11.60 -11.25 -1.02
CA ALA A 243 -12.00 -9.87 -1.30
C ALA A 243 -11.31 -9.32 -2.53
N ILE A 244 -11.89 -8.26 -3.07
CA ILE A 244 -11.24 -7.40 -4.06
C ILE A 244 -11.15 -6.03 -3.44
N VAL A 245 -9.96 -5.45 -3.41
CA VAL A 245 -9.71 -4.15 -2.81
C VAL A 245 -9.04 -3.31 -3.88
N ALA A 246 -9.58 -2.13 -4.14
CA ALA A 246 -9.09 -1.27 -5.19
C ALA A 246 -9.07 0.20 -4.75
N SER A 247 -8.08 0.93 -5.21
CA SER A 247 -7.83 2.33 -4.90
C SER A 247 -7.56 3.12 -6.17
N VAL A 248 -7.90 4.39 -6.14
CA VAL A 248 -7.47 5.37 -7.15
C VAL A 248 -6.85 6.53 -6.39
N GLU A 249 -5.61 6.87 -6.73
CA GLU A 249 -4.87 7.98 -6.13
C GLU A 249 -4.12 8.76 -7.21
N GLY A 250 -4.55 10.00 -7.45
CA GLY A 250 -4.11 10.76 -8.61
C GLY A 250 -4.40 9.97 -9.89
N ALA A 251 -3.38 9.77 -10.72
CA ALA A 251 -3.46 8.99 -11.96
C ALA A 251 -3.19 7.49 -11.80
N CYS A 252 -3.07 6.99 -10.56
CA CYS A 252 -2.72 5.62 -10.28
C CYS A 252 -3.96 4.82 -9.86
N VAL A 253 -4.12 3.64 -10.46
CA VAL A 253 -5.05 2.60 -10.02
C VAL A 253 -4.26 1.51 -9.33
N GLU A 254 -4.68 1.12 -8.14
CA GLU A 254 -4.16 -0.07 -7.48
C GLU A 254 -5.31 -1.03 -7.22
N ALA A 255 -5.12 -2.31 -7.51
CA ALA A 255 -6.11 -3.33 -7.21
C ALA A 255 -5.41 -4.60 -6.71
N VAL A 256 -5.99 -5.23 -5.70
CA VAL A 256 -5.57 -6.52 -5.17
C VAL A 256 -6.78 -7.44 -5.02
N ALA A 257 -6.57 -8.69 -5.37
CA ALA A 257 -7.51 -9.77 -5.20
C ALA A 257 -6.96 -10.73 -4.13
N ILE A 258 -7.72 -10.89 -3.06
CA ILE A 258 -7.44 -11.81 -1.96
C ILE A 258 -8.32 -13.04 -2.15
N ALA A 259 -7.71 -14.22 -2.11
CA ALA A 259 -8.41 -15.49 -2.07
C ALA A 259 -7.77 -16.40 -1.04
N ASN A 260 -8.58 -17.02 -0.17
CA ASN A 260 -8.08 -17.91 0.88
C ASN A 260 -7.05 -17.24 1.79
N ASP A 261 -7.27 -15.98 2.17
CA ASP A 261 -6.34 -15.25 3.02
C ASP A 261 -4.98 -15.06 2.35
N LEU A 262 -4.89 -15.02 1.02
CA LEU A 262 -3.65 -14.77 0.26
C LEU A 262 -3.90 -13.78 -0.88
N PRO A 263 -2.99 -12.81 -1.14
CA PRO A 263 -3.05 -12.02 -2.36
C PRO A 263 -2.71 -12.91 -3.55
N VAL A 264 -3.67 -13.11 -4.45
CA VAL A 264 -3.51 -13.97 -5.63
C VAL A 264 -3.34 -13.17 -6.92
N TYR A 265 -3.67 -11.88 -6.86
CA TYR A 265 -3.43 -10.91 -7.91
C TYR A 265 -3.24 -9.54 -7.26
N ALA A 266 -2.25 -8.78 -7.69
CA ALA A 266 -2.26 -7.35 -7.47
C ALA A 266 -1.57 -6.63 -8.61
N ARG A 267 -2.06 -5.42 -8.90
CA ARG A 267 -1.48 -4.58 -9.93
C ARG A 267 -1.63 -3.12 -9.57
N SER A 268 -0.62 -2.35 -9.94
CA SER A 268 -0.64 -0.91 -9.99
C SER A 268 -0.54 -0.46 -11.45
N VAL A 269 -1.43 0.42 -11.89
CA VAL A 269 -1.49 0.92 -13.27
C VAL A 269 -1.53 2.43 -13.25
N LEU A 270 -0.64 3.06 -14.00
CA LEU A 270 -0.71 4.49 -14.26
C LEU A 270 -1.60 4.74 -15.48
N ALA A 271 -2.53 5.66 -15.35
CA ALA A 271 -3.37 6.08 -16.44
C ALA A 271 -2.58 6.83 -17.53
N SER A 272 -3.05 6.70 -18.77
CA SER A 272 -2.56 7.46 -19.91
C SER A 272 -3.77 8.08 -20.64
N PRO A 273 -3.93 9.41 -20.64
CA PRO A 273 -3.08 10.41 -20.00
C PRO A 273 -3.06 10.26 -18.46
N PRO A 274 -2.02 10.79 -17.76
CA PRO A 274 -1.87 10.63 -16.32
C PRO A 274 -2.82 11.57 -15.55
N THR A 275 -4.12 11.30 -15.65
CA THR A 275 -5.18 12.04 -14.95
C THR A 275 -5.97 11.11 -14.05
N ARG A 276 -6.60 11.69 -13.03
CA ARG A 276 -7.50 10.97 -12.15
C ARG A 276 -8.70 10.38 -12.89
N GLU A 277 -9.30 11.15 -13.78
CA GLU A 277 -10.45 10.68 -14.58
C GLU A 277 -10.10 9.42 -15.39
N ALA A 278 -8.96 9.44 -16.08
CA ALA A 278 -8.48 8.29 -16.84
C ALA A 278 -8.15 7.08 -15.92
N ALA A 279 -7.65 7.31 -14.71
CA ALA A 279 -7.47 6.24 -13.72
C ALA A 279 -8.81 5.65 -13.25
N GLU A 280 -9.80 6.50 -12.97
CA GLU A 280 -11.13 6.03 -12.60
C GLU A 280 -11.83 5.27 -13.74
N ASP A 281 -11.54 5.57 -15.01
CA ASP A 281 -12.01 4.82 -16.18
C ASP A 281 -11.38 3.42 -16.30
N LEU A 282 -10.13 3.26 -15.86
CA LEU A 282 -9.42 1.97 -15.86
C LEU A 282 -9.88 1.05 -14.74
N LEU A 283 -10.27 1.60 -13.58
CA LEU A 283 -10.58 0.82 -12.37
C LEU A 283 -11.59 -0.32 -12.58
N PRO A 284 -12.72 -0.17 -13.31
CA PRO A 284 -13.65 -1.28 -13.52
C PRO A 284 -13.03 -2.46 -14.28
N ALA A 285 -12.08 -2.20 -15.17
CA ALA A 285 -11.35 -3.25 -15.88
C ALA A 285 -10.38 -3.99 -14.94
N GLU A 286 -9.66 -3.25 -14.08
CA GLU A 286 -8.78 -3.85 -13.05
C GLU A 286 -9.55 -4.73 -12.06
N ILE A 287 -10.72 -4.26 -11.63
CA ILE A 287 -11.62 -5.05 -10.78
C ILE A 287 -12.08 -6.31 -11.51
N SER A 288 -12.36 -6.24 -12.82
CA SER A 288 -12.76 -7.43 -13.60
C SER A 288 -11.65 -8.49 -13.62
N LEU A 289 -10.39 -8.06 -13.73
CA LEU A 289 -9.23 -8.97 -13.65
C LEU A 289 -9.09 -9.58 -12.24
N CYS A 290 -9.31 -8.79 -11.19
CA CYS A 290 -9.30 -9.30 -9.82
C CYS A 290 -10.42 -10.33 -9.58
N ILE A 291 -11.60 -10.12 -10.14
CA ILE A 291 -12.72 -11.09 -10.08
C ILE A 291 -12.27 -12.42 -10.69
N ALA A 292 -11.73 -12.38 -11.90
CA ALA A 292 -11.26 -13.58 -12.60
C ALA A 292 -10.18 -14.32 -11.78
N ALA A 293 -9.21 -13.60 -11.22
CA ALA A 293 -8.14 -14.18 -10.41
C ALA A 293 -8.66 -14.87 -9.13
N VAL A 294 -9.63 -14.28 -8.43
CA VAL A 294 -10.22 -14.90 -7.24
C VAL A 294 -11.07 -16.12 -7.63
N GLU A 295 -11.83 -16.03 -8.72
CA GLU A 295 -12.68 -17.12 -9.21
C GLU A 295 -11.85 -18.33 -9.67
N GLU A 296 -10.70 -18.12 -10.31
CA GLU A 296 -9.76 -19.20 -10.65
C GLU A 296 -9.26 -19.97 -9.41
N GLN A 297 -9.09 -19.27 -8.28
CA GLN A 297 -8.58 -19.85 -7.03
C GLN A 297 -9.68 -20.47 -6.15
N ARG A 298 -10.95 -20.26 -6.48
CA ARG A 298 -12.08 -20.79 -5.71
C ARG A 298 -12.37 -22.24 -6.10
N THR A 299 -12.20 -23.14 -5.13
CA THR A 299 -12.70 -24.53 -5.26
C THR A 299 -14.23 -24.53 -5.27
N ALA A 300 -14.84 -25.37 -6.11
CA ALA A 300 -16.30 -25.50 -6.30
C ALA A 300 -17.12 -25.78 -5.02
N ALA A 301 -16.49 -26.17 -3.91
CA ALA A 301 -17.15 -26.48 -2.64
C ALA A 301 -17.49 -25.25 -1.77
N ARG A 302 -17.38 -24.02 -2.28
CA ARG A 302 -17.71 -22.79 -1.54
C ARG A 302 -19.14 -22.35 -1.80
N ASP A 303 -19.76 -21.74 -0.79
CA ASP A 303 -21.19 -21.37 -0.69
C ASP A 303 -21.72 -20.34 -1.72
N GLY A 304 -21.09 -20.21 -2.90
CA GLY A 304 -21.57 -19.36 -4.01
C GLY A 304 -21.52 -17.86 -3.75
N VAL A 305 -21.26 -17.40 -2.52
CA VAL A 305 -21.22 -15.96 -2.19
C VAL A 305 -20.05 -15.30 -2.90
N PRO A 306 -20.26 -14.32 -3.80
CA PRO A 306 -19.16 -13.65 -4.49
C PRO A 306 -18.27 -12.86 -3.52
N PRO A 307 -16.95 -12.73 -3.78
CA PRO A 307 -16.08 -11.91 -2.94
C PRO A 307 -16.56 -10.44 -2.94
N PRO A 308 -16.59 -9.77 -1.77
CA PRO A 308 -16.90 -8.35 -1.66
C PRO A 308 -15.84 -7.50 -2.37
N ILE A 309 -16.28 -6.36 -2.92
CA ILE A 309 -15.41 -5.35 -3.53
C ILE A 309 -15.34 -4.16 -2.59
N TYR A 310 -14.13 -3.69 -2.27
CA TYR A 310 -13.91 -2.49 -1.48
C TYR A 310 -13.23 -1.43 -2.35
N LEU A 311 -13.78 -0.22 -2.32
CA LEU A 311 -13.13 0.96 -2.86
C LEU A 311 -12.48 1.73 -1.72
N CYS A 312 -11.19 2.02 -1.87
CA CYS A 312 -10.36 2.66 -0.87
C CYS A 312 -9.74 3.96 -1.38
N GLY A 313 -9.10 4.72 -0.48
CA GLY A 313 -8.44 5.96 -0.83
C GLY A 313 -9.43 6.99 -1.40
N SER A 314 -8.99 7.79 -2.37
CA SER A 314 -9.83 8.80 -3.01
C SER A 314 -11.02 8.21 -3.78
N ALA A 315 -10.93 6.95 -4.23
CA ALA A 315 -12.01 6.23 -4.91
C ALA A 315 -13.22 6.00 -3.99
N ALA A 316 -12.99 5.86 -2.68
CA ALA A 316 -14.04 5.61 -1.70
C ALA A 316 -15.10 6.73 -1.63
N ARG A 317 -14.75 7.96 -2.03
CA ARG A 317 -15.67 9.11 -2.04
C ARG A 317 -16.52 9.21 -3.32
N SER A 318 -16.13 8.52 -4.40
CA SER A 318 -16.76 8.70 -5.72
C SER A 318 -17.98 7.79 -5.89
N GLN A 319 -19.18 8.36 -5.72
CA GLN A 319 -20.43 7.65 -5.97
C GLN A 319 -20.57 7.22 -7.43
N ALA A 320 -20.14 8.07 -8.37
CA ALA A 320 -20.13 7.75 -9.79
C ALA A 320 -19.24 6.55 -10.11
N LEU A 321 -18.05 6.48 -9.52
CA LEU A 321 -17.15 5.34 -9.66
C LEU A 321 -17.73 4.07 -9.06
N ALA A 322 -18.31 4.14 -7.85
CA ALA A 322 -18.98 3.01 -7.22
C ALA A 322 -20.11 2.45 -8.11
N GLU A 323 -20.85 3.33 -8.78
CA GLU A 323 -21.91 2.94 -9.71
C GLU A 323 -21.36 2.29 -10.98
N ARG A 324 -20.28 2.82 -11.55
CA ARG A 324 -19.59 2.19 -12.71
C ARG A 324 -19.08 0.79 -12.36
N VAL A 325 -18.49 0.63 -11.17
CA VAL A 325 -18.07 -0.68 -10.66
C VAL A 325 -19.28 -1.61 -10.51
N ARG A 326 -20.40 -1.13 -9.99
CA ARG A 326 -21.64 -1.91 -9.87
C ARG A 326 -22.16 -2.37 -11.22
N ILE A 327 -22.23 -1.48 -12.21
CA ILE A 327 -22.71 -1.80 -13.55
C ILE A 327 -21.78 -2.85 -14.21
N ARG A 328 -20.46 -2.67 -14.11
CA ARG A 328 -19.49 -3.56 -14.75
C ARG A 328 -19.39 -4.94 -14.09
N SER A 329 -19.37 -4.98 -12.77
CA SER A 329 -19.15 -6.23 -12.01
C SER A 329 -20.44 -6.93 -11.59
N GLY A 330 -21.59 -6.26 -11.69
CA GLY A 330 -22.85 -6.71 -11.09
C GLY A 330 -22.87 -6.64 -9.56
N ARG A 331 -21.83 -6.08 -8.92
CA ARG A 331 -21.64 -6.09 -7.46
C ARG A 331 -21.47 -4.68 -6.94
N ARG A 332 -22.24 -4.31 -5.92
CA ARG A 332 -22.09 -3.01 -5.25
C ARG A 332 -20.85 -3.06 -4.34
N PRO A 333 -19.97 -2.03 -4.35
CA PRO A 333 -18.90 -1.96 -3.38
C PRO A 333 -19.42 -2.00 -1.93
N SER A 334 -18.74 -2.78 -1.10
CA SER A 334 -18.98 -2.94 0.32
C SER A 334 -18.33 -1.81 1.12
N VAL A 335 -18.85 -1.57 2.33
CA VAL A 335 -18.26 -0.63 3.29
C VAL A 335 -17.14 -1.34 4.06
N ILE A 336 -15.98 -0.71 4.16
CA ILE A 336 -14.87 -1.26 4.96
C ILE A 336 -15.21 -1.20 6.45
N ALA A 337 -14.95 -2.30 7.17
CA ALA A 337 -15.18 -2.41 8.60
C ALA A 337 -13.87 -2.89 9.27
N PRO A 338 -12.96 -1.95 9.63
CA PRO A 338 -11.66 -2.32 10.16
C PRO A 338 -11.78 -3.06 11.49
N PRO A 339 -10.92 -4.08 11.78
CA PRO A 339 -10.90 -4.82 13.05
C PRO A 339 -10.26 -4.04 14.21
N LEU A 340 -10.64 -2.76 14.37
CA LEU A 340 -10.23 -1.86 15.43
C LEU A 340 -11.36 -0.90 15.81
N PHE A 341 -11.27 -0.24 16.96
CA PHE A 341 -12.27 0.76 17.35
C PHE A 341 -12.05 2.06 16.55
N VAL A 342 -12.96 2.32 15.62
CA VAL A 342 -12.95 3.49 14.74
C VAL A 342 -14.05 4.47 15.16
N PRO A 343 -13.72 5.76 15.37
CA PRO A 343 -14.71 6.83 15.54
C PRO A 343 -15.66 6.89 14.35
N SER A 344 -16.95 7.12 14.60
CA SER A 344 -18.00 7.07 13.57
C SER A 344 -17.87 8.11 12.47
N ASP A 345 -17.07 9.13 12.71
CA ASP A 345 -16.77 10.26 11.85
C ASP A 345 -15.45 10.11 11.07
N LEU A 346 -14.67 9.05 11.32
CA LEU A 346 -13.51 8.72 10.48
C LEU A 346 -13.99 8.06 9.18
N PRO A 347 -13.68 8.60 7.99
CA PRO A 347 -13.97 7.95 6.72
C PRO A 347 -13.03 6.76 6.49
N ALA A 348 -13.33 5.62 7.12
CA ALA A 348 -12.42 4.47 7.21
C ALA A 348 -11.91 3.96 5.85
N ALA A 349 -12.76 3.96 4.81
CA ALA A 349 -12.37 3.52 3.46
C ALA A 349 -11.30 4.42 2.83
N GLU A 350 -11.33 5.72 3.13
CA GLU A 350 -10.35 6.68 2.65
C GLU A 350 -9.01 6.54 3.35
N TYR A 351 -9.01 6.07 4.60
CA TYR A 351 -7.82 5.84 5.44
C TYR A 351 -7.42 4.36 5.48
N ALA A 352 -7.93 3.54 4.55
CA ALA A 352 -7.81 2.08 4.63
C ALA A 352 -6.34 1.62 4.72
N ALA A 353 -5.44 2.22 3.94
CA ALA A 353 -4.02 1.89 3.97
C ALA A 353 -3.36 2.24 5.32
N ALA A 354 -3.60 3.45 5.86
CA ALA A 354 -3.07 3.82 7.18
C ALA A 354 -3.68 2.97 8.32
N LEU A 355 -4.98 2.66 8.25
CA LEU A 355 -5.65 1.78 9.22
C LEU A 355 -5.11 0.34 9.15
N GLY A 356 -4.83 -0.15 7.94
CA GLY A 356 -4.18 -1.44 7.72
C GLY A 356 -2.82 -1.56 8.41
N MET A 357 -2.02 -0.48 8.38
CA MET A 357 -0.72 -0.43 9.06
C MET A 357 -0.88 -0.43 10.58
N ALA A 358 -1.94 0.19 11.08
CA ALA A 358 -2.25 0.18 12.50
C ALA A 358 -2.73 -1.19 13.02
N ILE A 359 -3.36 -2.00 12.15
CA ILE A 359 -3.82 -3.37 12.47
C ILE A 359 -2.67 -4.36 12.48
N LYS A 360 -1.67 -4.14 11.61
CA LYS A 360 -0.52 -5.02 11.46
C LYS A 360 0.09 -5.35 12.83
N GLU A 361 0.28 -6.62 13.14
CA GLU A 361 0.89 -6.98 14.41
C GLU A 361 2.42 -6.83 14.27
N PRO A 362 3.12 -6.29 15.29
CA PRO A 362 4.57 -6.33 15.29
C PRO A 362 5.03 -7.79 15.25
N GLN A 363 6.09 -8.08 14.51
CA GLN A 363 6.71 -9.41 14.60
C GLN A 363 7.17 -9.65 16.05
N GLN A 364 6.86 -10.84 16.57
CA GLN A 364 7.50 -11.33 17.78
C GLN A 364 8.74 -12.09 17.31
N ASP A 365 9.91 -11.60 17.71
CA ASP A 365 11.22 -12.20 17.44
C ASP A 365 11.33 -13.64 17.98
#